data_AF-A0A9E5C9L3-F1
#
_entry.id   AF-A0A9E5C9L3-F1
#
_cell.length_a   1.000
_cell.length_b   1.000
_cell.length_c   1.000
_cell.angle_alpha   90.00
_cell.angle_beta   90.00
_cell.angle_gamma   90.00
#
_symmetry.space_group_name_H-M   'P 1'
#
loop_
_entity.id
_entity.type
_entity.pdbx_description
1 polymer ?
#
loop_
_entity_poly.entity_id
_entity_poly.type
_entity_poly.pdbx_seq_one_letter_code
_entity_poly.pdbx_strand_id
1 'polypeptide(L)'
;VVVGGGNSGVEEGLFLTKFANKVTVLEMRDRLGASQILREKADSHPQMEIRLNTIVEEFRGNGKLSSVVVKATDTGETEELTPGAVFIFIGLDPNTAFLKDTLDLNQWGSIETSQTMETSIPGIFAAGDVRAGSTKQVASAVGEGAAAALMIRQYLEKTEGSRGYKGDA
;
A
#
# COMPACT_ATOMS: atom_id res chain seq x y z
N VAL A 1 -8.27 15.78 -5.01
CA VAL A 1 -8.49 15.36 -3.60
C VAL A 1 -7.71 14.08 -3.36
N VAL A 2 -7.06 13.97 -2.21
CA VAL A 2 -6.39 12.76 -1.73
C VAL A 2 -7.09 12.30 -0.46
N VAL A 3 -7.37 11.01 -0.33
CA VAL A 3 -8.00 10.44 0.87
C VAL A 3 -6.96 9.59 1.60
N GLY A 4 -6.64 9.96 2.84
CA GLY A 4 -5.63 9.31 3.68
C GLY A 4 -4.44 10.24 3.99
N GLY A 5 -4.16 10.44 5.28
CA GLY A 5 -3.09 11.29 5.80
C GLY A 5 -1.86 10.54 6.32
N GLY A 6 -1.66 9.29 5.88
CA GLY A 6 -0.40 8.55 6.09
C GLY A 6 0.72 9.03 5.18
N ASN A 7 1.92 8.43 5.29
CA ASN A 7 3.07 8.77 4.44
C ASN A 7 2.71 8.74 2.95
N SER A 8 2.11 7.66 2.47
CA SER A 8 1.73 7.50 1.05
C SER A 8 0.79 8.59 0.57
N GLY A 9 -0.26 8.92 1.33
CA GLY A 9 -1.22 9.94 0.93
C GLY A 9 -0.62 11.35 0.91
N VAL A 10 0.24 11.69 1.88
CA VAL A 10 0.89 13.01 1.91
C VAL A 10 1.98 13.13 0.84
N GLU A 11 2.78 12.10 0.63
CA GLU A 11 3.84 12.09 -0.39
C GLU A 11 3.24 12.15 -1.82
N GLU A 12 2.21 11.36 -2.09
CA GLU A 12 1.50 11.41 -3.37
C GLU A 12 0.72 12.72 -3.54
N GLY A 13 0.15 13.25 -2.47
CA GLY A 13 -0.46 14.58 -2.46
C GLY A 13 0.52 15.67 -2.89
N LEU A 14 1.73 15.67 -2.35
CA LEU A 14 2.82 16.57 -2.76
C LEU A 14 3.26 16.32 -4.21
N PHE A 15 3.27 15.08 -4.68
CA PHE A 15 3.59 14.79 -6.08
C PHE A 15 2.54 15.35 -7.03
N LEU A 16 1.25 15.24 -6.67
CA LEU A 16 0.13 15.70 -7.47
C LEU A 16 0.07 17.23 -7.63
N THR A 17 0.71 18.01 -6.75
CA THR A 17 0.77 19.49 -6.90
C THR A 17 1.50 19.93 -8.17
N LYS A 18 2.33 19.05 -8.76
CA LYS A 18 2.97 19.27 -10.07
C LYS A 18 1.99 19.32 -11.24
N PHE A 19 0.79 18.76 -11.06
CA PHE A 19 -0.22 18.62 -12.12
C PHE A 19 -1.56 19.30 -11.77
N ALA A 20 -1.85 19.47 -10.49
CA ALA A 20 -3.09 20.05 -10.00
C ALA A 20 -2.88 21.48 -9.48
N ASN A 21 -3.85 22.36 -9.74
CA ASN A 21 -3.82 23.73 -9.19
C ASN A 21 -3.95 23.75 -7.65
N LYS A 22 -4.65 22.76 -7.09
CA LYS A 22 -4.84 22.58 -5.64
C LYS A 22 -4.98 21.10 -5.31
N VAL A 23 -4.38 20.66 -4.21
CA VAL A 23 -4.50 19.32 -3.64
C VAL A 23 -5.04 19.42 -2.22
N THR A 24 -6.25 18.94 -2.00
CA THR A 24 -6.83 18.79 -0.65
C THR A 24 -6.66 17.35 -0.18
N VAL A 25 -5.96 17.14 0.93
CA VAL A 25 -5.82 15.86 1.64
C VAL A 25 -6.90 15.77 2.71
N LEU A 26 -7.66 14.69 2.70
CA LEU A 26 -8.67 14.38 3.72
C LEU A 26 -8.11 13.31 4.65
N GLU A 27 -8.08 13.59 5.94
CA GLU A 27 -7.68 12.66 7.00
C GLU A 27 -8.83 12.49 7.99
N MET A 28 -9.17 11.25 8.27
CA MET A 28 -10.23 10.86 9.20
C MET A 28 -9.95 11.32 10.62
N ARG A 29 -8.68 11.29 11.04
CA ARG A 29 -8.25 11.61 12.41
C ARG A 29 -8.03 13.11 12.58
N ASP A 30 -7.87 13.50 13.83
CA ASP A 30 -7.49 14.85 14.28
C ASP A 30 -5.99 15.17 14.06
N ARG A 31 -5.26 14.28 13.38
CA ARG A 31 -3.84 14.41 13.08
C ARG A 31 -3.44 13.57 11.88
N LEU A 32 -2.42 14.01 11.15
CA LEU A 32 -1.79 13.19 10.12
C LEU A 32 -1.07 11.97 10.72
N GLY A 33 -1.08 10.86 9.98
CA GLY A 33 -0.25 9.69 10.25
C GLY A 33 1.15 9.77 9.61
N ALA A 34 1.38 10.75 8.73
CA ALA A 34 2.64 10.93 8.03
C ALA A 34 3.81 11.32 8.96
N SER A 35 5.04 11.13 8.49
CA SER A 35 6.27 11.55 9.18
C SER A 35 6.33 13.07 9.35
N GLN A 36 7.06 13.54 10.36
CA GLN A 36 7.18 14.98 10.63
C GLN A 36 7.66 15.77 9.41
N ILE A 37 8.67 15.27 8.70
CA ILE A 37 9.23 15.91 7.51
C ILE A 37 8.17 16.08 6.41
N LEU A 38 7.30 15.07 6.23
CA LEU A 38 6.22 15.15 5.24
C LEU A 38 5.14 16.15 5.65
N ARG A 39 4.81 16.23 6.96
CA ARG A 39 3.87 17.24 7.47
C ARG A 39 4.39 18.65 7.23
N GLU A 40 5.64 18.92 7.60
CA GLU A 40 6.27 20.24 7.39
C GLU A 40 6.29 20.65 5.92
N LYS A 41 6.57 19.70 5.02
CA LYS A 41 6.51 19.94 3.56
C LYS A 41 5.08 20.22 3.08
N ALA A 42 4.09 19.50 3.59
CA ALA A 42 2.70 19.68 3.21
C ALA A 42 2.16 21.03 3.71
N ASP A 43 2.42 21.37 4.99
CA ASP A 43 1.97 22.61 5.62
C ASP A 43 2.59 23.86 4.97
N SER A 44 3.81 23.76 4.46
CA SER A 44 4.49 24.86 3.76
C SER A 44 4.15 24.97 2.26
N HIS A 45 3.41 24.02 1.70
CA HIS A 45 3.15 23.99 0.26
C HIS A 45 1.89 24.81 -0.11
N PRO A 46 2.01 25.88 -0.94
CA PRO A 46 0.91 26.84 -1.16
C PRO A 46 -0.31 26.25 -1.90
N GLN A 47 -0.10 25.15 -2.63
CA GLN A 47 -1.17 24.45 -3.36
C GLN A 47 -1.77 23.27 -2.58
N MET A 48 -1.32 23.02 -1.35
CA MET A 48 -1.75 21.89 -0.55
C MET A 48 -2.61 22.37 0.62
N GLU A 49 -3.69 21.64 0.87
CA GLU A 49 -4.59 21.87 1.99
C GLU A 49 -4.82 20.55 2.71
N ILE A 50 -4.69 20.55 4.03
CA ILE A 50 -4.98 19.38 4.87
C ILE A 50 -6.28 19.63 5.61
N ARG A 51 -7.24 18.72 5.46
CA ARG A 51 -8.50 18.69 6.21
C ARG A 51 -8.50 17.46 7.11
N LEU A 52 -8.32 17.71 8.40
CA LEU A 52 -8.42 16.72 9.47
C LEU A 52 -9.90 16.47 9.80
N ASN A 53 -10.17 15.44 10.59
CA ASN A 53 -11.54 15.05 10.97
C ASN A 53 -12.49 14.97 9.77
N THR A 54 -12.03 14.58 8.59
CA THR A 54 -12.83 14.64 7.36
C THR A 54 -12.82 13.30 6.65
N ILE A 55 -14.01 12.73 6.43
CA ILE A 55 -14.21 11.48 5.69
C ILE A 55 -14.96 11.74 4.39
N VAL A 56 -14.82 10.84 3.43
CA VAL A 56 -15.68 10.79 2.24
C VAL A 56 -16.91 9.94 2.55
N GLU A 57 -18.11 10.47 2.32
CA GLU A 57 -19.37 9.73 2.44
C GLU A 57 -19.87 9.21 1.09
N GLU A 58 -19.71 10.00 0.02
CA GLU A 58 -20.32 9.67 -1.28
C GLU A 58 -19.45 10.18 -2.43
N PHE A 59 -19.25 9.34 -3.46
CA PHE A 59 -18.75 9.77 -4.76
C PHE A 59 -19.92 9.90 -5.72
N ARG A 60 -20.06 11.06 -6.36
CA ARG A 60 -21.13 11.32 -7.34
C ARG A 60 -20.55 11.45 -8.73
N GLY A 61 -21.24 10.85 -9.70
CA GLY A 61 -20.84 10.90 -11.09
C GLY A 61 -21.67 9.98 -11.98
N ASN A 62 -21.63 10.24 -13.29
CA ASN A 62 -22.23 9.38 -14.30
C ASN A 62 -21.15 8.92 -15.29
N GLY A 63 -20.42 7.85 -14.92
CA GLY A 63 -19.24 7.37 -15.65
C GLY A 63 -17.98 8.23 -15.49
N LYS A 64 -18.12 9.46 -14.98
CA LYS A 64 -17.03 10.35 -14.59
C LYS A 64 -17.37 11.04 -13.27
N LEU A 65 -16.36 11.21 -12.41
CA LEU A 65 -16.49 11.94 -11.16
C LEU A 65 -17.00 13.36 -11.41
N SER A 66 -18.05 13.75 -10.70
CA SER A 66 -18.63 15.10 -10.70
C SER A 66 -18.36 15.80 -9.37
N SER A 67 -18.54 15.09 -8.25
CA SER A 67 -18.32 15.62 -6.92
C SER A 67 -18.04 14.52 -5.89
N VAL A 68 -17.58 14.94 -4.71
CA VAL A 68 -17.41 14.09 -3.53
C VAL A 68 -18.06 14.78 -2.34
N VAL A 69 -18.96 14.07 -1.67
CA VAL A 69 -19.54 14.51 -0.40
C VAL A 69 -18.60 14.11 0.71
N VAL A 70 -18.17 15.08 1.49
CA VAL A 70 -17.31 14.90 2.65
C VAL A 70 -18.06 15.25 3.92
N LYS A 71 -17.66 14.65 5.03
CA LYS A 71 -18.24 14.90 6.34
C LYS A 71 -17.17 15.15 7.38
N ALA A 72 -17.37 16.21 8.16
CA ALA A 72 -16.61 16.48 9.36
C ALA A 72 -17.02 15.48 10.46
N THR A 73 -16.07 14.72 11.00
CA THR A 73 -16.34 13.66 11.99
C THR A 73 -16.56 14.21 13.40
N ASP A 74 -16.13 15.43 13.66
CA ASP A 74 -16.28 16.15 14.93
C ASP A 74 -17.61 16.91 15.01
N THR A 75 -18.07 17.53 13.92
CA THR A 75 -19.33 18.30 13.87
C THR A 75 -20.49 17.54 13.23
N GLY A 76 -20.21 16.55 12.39
CA GLY A 76 -21.19 15.86 11.56
C GLY A 76 -21.63 16.65 10.32
N GLU A 77 -21.10 17.85 10.10
CA GLU A 77 -21.44 18.68 8.94
C GLU A 77 -20.95 18.06 7.64
N THR A 78 -21.79 18.15 6.61
CA THR A 78 -21.51 17.62 5.28
C THR A 78 -21.27 18.76 4.30
N GLU A 79 -20.29 18.58 3.41
CA GLU A 79 -19.94 19.52 2.36
C GLU A 79 -19.74 18.77 1.05
N GLU A 80 -20.05 19.40 -0.08
CA GLU A 80 -19.81 18.84 -1.40
C GLU A 80 -18.61 19.53 -2.06
N LEU A 81 -17.58 18.76 -2.38
CA LEU A 81 -16.42 19.22 -3.13
C LEU A 81 -16.54 18.79 -4.59
N THR A 82 -16.08 19.64 -5.52
CA THR A 82 -16.08 19.33 -6.96
C THR A 82 -14.65 19.19 -7.53
N PRO A 83 -13.87 18.17 -7.10
CA PRO A 83 -12.51 17.99 -7.59
C PRO A 83 -12.49 17.37 -8.98
N GLY A 84 -11.44 17.67 -9.75
CA GLY A 84 -11.22 16.99 -11.04
C GLY A 84 -10.87 15.50 -10.91
N ALA A 85 -10.32 15.08 -9.76
CA ALA A 85 -9.98 13.70 -9.46
C ALA A 85 -9.90 13.46 -7.93
N VAL A 86 -10.13 12.21 -7.53
CA VAL A 86 -9.89 11.71 -6.17
C VAL A 86 -8.94 10.53 -6.23
N PHE A 87 -7.91 10.54 -5.37
CA PHE A 87 -6.96 9.45 -5.21
C PHE A 87 -7.06 8.89 -3.80
N ILE A 88 -7.17 7.55 -3.68
CA ILE A 88 -7.39 6.86 -2.41
C ILE A 88 -6.07 6.24 -1.93
N PHE A 89 -5.59 6.71 -0.78
CA PHE A 89 -4.34 6.28 -0.14
C PHE A 89 -4.57 5.97 1.35
N ILE A 90 -5.56 5.13 1.63
CA ILE A 90 -5.97 4.74 3.00
C ILE A 90 -5.20 3.53 3.56
N GLY A 91 -4.27 2.99 2.77
CA GLY A 91 -3.55 1.75 3.07
C GLY A 91 -3.94 0.63 2.09
N LEU A 92 -3.20 -0.48 2.18
CA LEU A 92 -3.43 -1.69 1.41
C LEU A 92 -3.66 -2.83 2.39
N ASP A 93 -4.65 -3.67 2.10
CA ASP A 93 -4.91 -4.91 2.84
C ASP A 93 -4.37 -6.10 2.02
N PRO A 94 -3.25 -6.73 2.43
CA PRO A 94 -2.73 -7.91 1.74
C PRO A 94 -3.71 -9.08 1.84
N ASN A 95 -3.87 -9.84 0.75
CA ASN A 95 -4.69 -11.06 0.73
C ASN A 95 -4.00 -12.23 1.46
N THR A 96 -3.70 -12.07 2.75
CA THR A 96 -2.90 -13.00 3.58
C THR A 96 -3.65 -13.54 4.78
N ALA A 97 -4.94 -13.19 4.95
CA ALA A 97 -5.73 -13.60 6.12
C ALA A 97 -5.70 -15.13 6.35
N PHE A 98 -5.65 -15.93 5.29
CA PHE A 98 -5.56 -17.39 5.35
C PHE A 98 -4.19 -17.94 5.80
N LEU A 99 -3.16 -17.10 5.83
CA LEU A 99 -1.79 -17.43 6.26
C LEU A 99 -1.52 -17.02 7.71
N LYS A 100 -2.50 -16.43 8.38
CA LYS A 100 -2.38 -16.04 9.78
C LYS A 100 -2.00 -17.26 10.62
N ASP A 101 -1.07 -17.07 11.54
CA ASP A 101 -0.51 -18.11 12.43
C ASP A 101 0.18 -19.27 11.69
N THR A 102 0.39 -19.15 10.37
CA THR A 102 1.07 -20.16 9.53
C THR A 102 2.50 -19.73 9.21
N LEU A 103 2.69 -18.48 8.80
CA LEU A 103 4.02 -17.91 8.51
C LEU A 103 4.12 -16.48 9.05
N ASP A 104 5.36 -16.00 9.18
CA ASP A 104 5.66 -14.65 9.63
C ASP A 104 5.02 -13.58 8.72
N LEU A 105 4.09 -12.83 9.31
CA LEU A 105 3.50 -11.62 8.74
C LEU A 105 3.95 -10.43 9.59
N ASN A 106 4.18 -9.28 8.95
CA ASN A 106 4.44 -8.06 9.69
C ASN A 106 3.16 -7.46 10.29
N GLN A 107 3.30 -6.36 11.04
CA GLN A 107 2.16 -5.68 11.68
C GLN A 107 1.08 -5.18 10.70
N TRP A 108 1.39 -5.13 9.40
CA TRP A 108 0.49 -4.74 8.31
C TRP A 108 -0.05 -5.95 7.52
N GLY A 109 0.16 -7.17 8.01
CA GLY A 109 -0.31 -8.40 7.37
C GLY A 109 0.48 -8.79 6.10
N SER A 110 1.60 -8.12 5.80
CA SER A 110 2.43 -8.48 4.63
C SER A 110 3.39 -9.62 4.98
N ILE A 111 3.66 -10.49 4.02
CA ILE A 111 4.56 -11.65 4.20
C ILE A 111 6.01 -11.16 4.33
N GLU A 112 6.66 -11.52 5.44
CA GLU A 112 8.10 -11.30 5.61
C GLU A 112 8.90 -12.33 4.82
N THR A 113 9.95 -11.87 4.15
CA THR A 113 10.80 -12.70 3.30
C THR A 113 12.27 -12.35 3.48
N SER A 114 13.14 -13.34 3.26
CA SER A 114 14.57 -13.10 3.08
C SER A 114 14.87 -12.36 1.75
N GLN A 115 16.15 -12.06 1.50
CA GLN A 115 16.61 -11.50 0.22
C GLN A 115 16.38 -12.46 -0.97
N THR A 116 16.18 -13.75 -0.72
CA THR A 116 15.89 -14.77 -1.73
C THR A 116 14.41 -15.06 -1.87
N MET A 117 13.54 -14.15 -1.40
CA MET A 117 12.07 -14.27 -1.48
C MET A 117 11.48 -15.45 -0.69
N GLU A 118 12.28 -16.16 0.10
CA GLU A 118 11.84 -17.28 0.93
C GLU A 118 11.19 -16.74 2.21
N THR A 119 10.09 -17.36 2.62
CA THR A 119 9.36 -17.02 3.84
C THR A 119 10.02 -17.67 5.07
N SER A 120 9.38 -17.55 6.23
CA SER A 120 9.78 -18.27 7.45
C SER A 120 9.62 -19.79 7.36
N ILE A 121 8.83 -20.30 6.41
CA ILE A 121 8.73 -21.74 6.12
C ILE A 121 9.64 -22.09 4.94
N PRO A 122 10.63 -22.98 5.13
CA PRO A 122 11.50 -23.44 4.05
C PRO A 122 10.72 -24.02 2.87
N GLY A 123 11.08 -23.60 1.65
CA GLY A 123 10.40 -24.03 0.43
C GLY A 123 9.13 -23.26 0.08
N ILE A 124 8.68 -22.33 0.93
CA ILE A 124 7.59 -21.39 0.62
C ILE A 124 8.19 -20.02 0.31
N PHE A 125 7.77 -19.44 -0.82
CA PHE A 125 8.26 -18.17 -1.33
C PHE A 125 7.11 -17.20 -1.55
N ALA A 126 7.38 -15.90 -1.47
CA ALA A 126 6.40 -14.85 -1.72
C ALA A 126 6.98 -13.74 -2.60
N ALA A 127 6.14 -13.18 -3.47
CA ALA A 127 6.50 -12.12 -4.41
C ALA A 127 5.33 -11.18 -4.67
N GLY A 128 5.63 -9.94 -5.01
CA GLY A 128 4.63 -8.93 -5.36
C GLY A 128 3.99 -8.26 -4.15
N ASP A 129 2.78 -7.76 -4.32
CA ASP A 129 2.15 -6.83 -3.37
C ASP A 129 1.85 -7.46 -2.01
N VAL A 130 1.83 -8.79 -1.92
CA VAL A 130 1.65 -9.52 -0.66
C VAL A 130 2.89 -9.42 0.25
N ARG A 131 4.07 -9.12 -0.31
CA ARG A 131 5.36 -9.13 0.38
C ARG A 131 5.62 -7.82 1.11
N ALA A 132 6.26 -7.92 2.28
CA ALA A 132 6.80 -6.77 2.99
C ALA A 132 7.89 -6.07 2.14
N GLY A 133 7.89 -4.74 2.13
CA GLY A 133 8.86 -3.95 1.36
C GLY A 133 8.69 -3.96 -0.16
N SER A 134 7.65 -4.61 -0.70
CA SER A 134 7.31 -4.47 -2.13
C SER A 134 6.87 -3.04 -2.44
N THR A 135 7.29 -2.54 -3.60
CA THR A 135 6.98 -1.19 -4.09
C THR A 135 5.53 -1.01 -4.56
N LYS A 136 4.76 -2.10 -4.61
CA LYS A 136 3.36 -2.14 -5.09
C LYS A 136 3.23 -1.66 -6.54
N GLN A 137 4.21 -2.01 -7.37
CA GLN A 137 4.27 -1.69 -8.79
C GLN A 137 4.29 -2.97 -9.63
N VAL A 138 3.55 -2.97 -10.75
CA VAL A 138 3.45 -4.14 -11.65
C VAL A 138 4.82 -4.65 -12.09
N ALA A 139 5.70 -3.75 -12.53
CA ALA A 139 7.03 -4.15 -12.99
C ALA A 139 7.88 -4.77 -11.87
N SER A 140 7.79 -4.23 -10.65
CA SER A 140 8.45 -4.78 -9.46
C SER A 140 7.91 -6.15 -9.12
N ALA A 141 6.57 -6.32 -9.13
CA ALA A 141 5.94 -7.60 -8.83
C ALA A 141 6.31 -8.69 -9.86
N VAL A 142 6.39 -8.33 -11.15
CA VAL A 142 6.89 -9.23 -12.21
C VAL A 142 8.33 -9.65 -11.94
N GLY A 143 9.20 -8.69 -11.62
CA GLY A 143 10.60 -8.97 -11.29
C GLY A 143 10.77 -9.86 -10.06
N GLU A 144 10.02 -9.59 -8.99
CA GLU A 144 9.99 -10.43 -7.78
C GLU A 144 9.48 -11.84 -8.07
N GLY A 145 8.44 -11.98 -8.91
CA GLY A 145 7.93 -13.29 -9.33
C GLY A 145 8.97 -14.12 -10.10
N ALA A 146 9.70 -13.49 -11.01
CA ALA A 146 10.81 -14.13 -11.73
C ALA A 146 11.93 -14.55 -10.77
N ALA A 147 12.29 -13.70 -9.81
CA ALA A 147 13.28 -14.01 -8.78
C ALA A 147 12.84 -15.20 -7.92
N ALA A 148 11.61 -15.20 -7.42
CA ALA A 148 11.05 -16.30 -6.62
C ALA A 148 11.04 -17.61 -7.40
N ALA A 149 10.69 -17.62 -8.69
CA ALA A 149 10.73 -18.82 -9.52
C ALA A 149 12.14 -19.43 -9.64
N LEU A 150 13.17 -18.60 -9.77
CA LEU A 150 14.56 -19.05 -9.79
C LEU A 150 15.00 -19.64 -8.44
N MET A 151 14.54 -19.05 -7.33
CA MET A 151 14.85 -19.53 -5.98
C MET A 151 14.13 -20.85 -5.67
N ILE A 152 12.88 -20.99 -6.09
CA ILE A 152 12.13 -22.26 -6.03
C ILE A 152 12.90 -23.36 -6.77
N ARG A 153 13.38 -23.09 -8.00
CA ARG A 153 14.17 -24.08 -8.76
C ARG A 153 15.42 -24.51 -7.99
N GLN A 154 16.18 -23.57 -7.45
CA GLN A 154 17.38 -23.88 -6.67
C GLN A 154 17.08 -24.68 -5.40
N TYR A 155 15.96 -24.39 -4.72
CA TYR A 155 15.50 -25.14 -3.55
C TYR A 155 15.17 -26.59 -3.91
N LEU A 156 14.44 -26.80 -5.01
CA LEU A 156 14.07 -28.14 -5.49
C LEU A 156 15.31 -28.95 -5.90
N GLU A 157 16.24 -28.37 -6.66
CA GLU A 157 17.50 -29.04 -7.06
C GLU A 157 18.31 -29.51 -5.85
N LYS A 158 18.41 -28.69 -4.79
CA LYS A 158 19.08 -29.06 -3.53
C LYS A 158 18.36 -30.20 -2.81
N THR A 159 17.02 -30.17 -2.81
CA THR A 159 16.19 -31.17 -2.12
C THR A 159 16.19 -32.51 -2.86
N GLU A 160 16.24 -32.49 -4.20
CA GLU A 160 16.38 -33.69 -5.04
C GLU A 160 17.79 -34.27 -4.98
N GLY A 161 18.84 -33.43 -4.98
CA GLY A 161 20.23 -33.88 -4.81
C GLY A 161 20.51 -34.50 -3.42
N SER A 162 19.75 -34.08 -2.40
CA SER A 162 19.79 -34.66 -1.04
C SER A 162 19.03 -35.99 -0.91
N ARG A 163 18.23 -36.35 -1.93
CA ARG A 163 17.53 -37.65 -2.05
C ARG A 163 18.36 -38.71 -2.81
N GLY A 164 19.68 -38.53 -2.90
CA GLY A 164 20.59 -39.49 -3.53
C GLY A 164 20.46 -40.92 -2.98
N TYR A 165 19.75 -41.75 -3.75
CA TYR A 165 19.81 -43.21 -3.88
C TYR A 165 20.59 -43.98 -2.79
N LYS A 166 19.88 -44.58 -1.82
CA LYS A 166 20.39 -45.80 -1.16
C LYS A 166 20.27 -46.92 -2.17
N GLY A 167 21.35 -47.23 -2.88
CA GLY A 167 21.40 -48.42 -3.73
C GLY A 167 21.04 -49.65 -2.90
N ASP A 168 20.08 -50.43 -3.40
CA ASP A 168 19.89 -51.79 -2.92
C ASP A 168 21.20 -52.57 -3.14
N ALA A 169 21.48 -53.44 -2.16
CA ALA A 169 22.72 -54.17 -1.91
C ALA A 169 23.32 -54.93 -3.10
#